data_AF-A0A3D4P0C9-F1
#
_entry.id   AF-A0A3D4P0C9-F1
#
_cell.length_a   1.000
_cell.length_b   1.000
_cell.length_c   1.000
_cell.angle_alpha   90.00
_cell.angle_beta   90.00
_cell.angle_gamma   90.00
#
_symmetry.space_group_name_H-M   'P 1'
#
loop_
_entity.id
_entity.type
_entity.pdbx_description
1 polymer ?
#
loop_
_entity_poly.entity_id
_entity_poly.type
_entity_poly.pdbx_seq_one_letter_code
_entity_poly.pdbx_strand_id
1 'polypeptide(L)'
;MAGHACPTVTGAYLICQEALKKLYQEDIPARGEISITIYGATDEGVYGVIGQVFTFLTGAAPLSGFRGLGHRFRRKDLLRFRPERTEPEAMSFEFKRLDNGKAILAKFYPQLIPFSVEKASRLQELLEKIIWDAAKEGEQHEFQNLWMEKVKLMLVERKGIDRWLRIEERRN
;
A
#
# COMPACT_ATOMS: atom_id res chain seq x y z
N MET A 1 9.08 8.87 -5.60
CA MET A 1 8.96 7.76 -4.63
C MET A 1 9.62 8.19 -3.33
N ALA A 2 9.21 7.61 -2.18
CA ALA A 2 9.28 8.20 -0.83
C ALA A 2 10.63 8.74 -0.32
N GLY A 3 11.76 8.45 -0.97
CA GLY A 3 13.08 8.92 -0.54
C GLY A 3 13.65 8.21 0.70
N HIS A 4 12.89 7.28 1.29
CA HIS A 4 13.28 6.47 2.45
C HIS A 4 12.52 5.13 2.46
N ALA A 5 13.00 4.16 3.23
CA ALA A 5 12.27 2.93 3.50
C ALA A 5 11.26 3.17 4.63
N CYS A 6 9.97 2.87 4.41
CA CYS A 6 8.94 3.00 5.46
C CYS A 6 7.90 1.89 5.45
N PRO A 7 7.22 1.66 6.59
CA PRO A 7 6.12 0.70 6.68
C PRO A 7 4.99 0.95 5.68
N THR A 8 4.68 2.21 5.36
CA THR A 8 3.60 2.54 4.41
C THR A 8 3.92 2.08 2.99
N VAL A 9 5.10 2.41 2.45
CA VAL A 9 5.51 1.97 1.11
C VAL A 9 5.66 0.45 1.09
N THR A 10 6.15 -0.13 2.18
CA THR A 10 6.25 -1.59 2.34
C THR A 10 4.87 -2.26 2.26
N GLY A 11 3.89 -1.75 3.01
CA GLY A 11 2.51 -2.22 2.98
C GLY A 11 1.89 -2.08 1.60
N ALA A 12 2.02 -0.92 0.95
CA ALA A 12 1.53 -0.69 -0.41
C ALA A 12 2.13 -1.67 -1.42
N TYR A 13 3.44 -1.93 -1.34
CA TYR A 13 4.11 -2.91 -2.19
C TYR A 13 3.53 -4.32 -1.99
N LEU A 14 3.40 -4.77 -0.73
CA LEU A 14 2.87 -6.09 -0.40
C LEU A 14 1.40 -6.25 -0.79
N ILE A 15 0.57 -5.23 -0.56
CA ILE A 15 -0.83 -5.19 -1.03
C ILE A 15 -0.87 -5.41 -2.54
N CYS A 16 -0.09 -4.64 -3.29
CA CYS A 16 -0.07 -4.76 -4.75
C CYS A 16 0.44 -6.13 -5.19
N GLN A 17 1.49 -6.65 -4.55
CA GLN A 17 2.07 -7.95 -4.90
C GLN A 17 1.06 -9.09 -4.70
N GLU A 18 0.42 -9.17 -3.53
CA GLU A 18 -0.54 -10.25 -3.23
C GLU A 18 -1.84 -10.09 -4.04
N ALA A 19 -2.29 -8.85 -4.27
CA ALA A 19 -3.42 -8.57 -5.16
C ALA A 19 -3.16 -9.07 -6.59
N LEU A 20 -2.00 -8.74 -7.17
CA LEU A 20 -1.63 -9.16 -8.52
C LEU A 20 -1.49 -10.68 -8.61
N LYS A 21 -0.81 -11.30 -7.63
CA LYS A 21 -0.65 -12.75 -7.56
C LYS A 21 -2.00 -13.46 -7.56
N LYS A 22 -2.96 -13.01 -6.76
CA LYS A 22 -4.31 -13.59 -6.72
C LYS A 22 -5.08 -13.36 -8.02
N LEU A 23 -4.96 -12.17 -8.60
CA LEU A 23 -5.75 -11.74 -9.76
C LEU A 23 -5.26 -12.32 -11.09
N TYR A 24 -3.95 -12.57 -11.22
CA TYR A 24 -3.33 -13.08 -12.44
C TYR A 24 -2.91 -14.54 -12.34
N GLN A 25 -2.69 -15.08 -11.13
CA GLN A 25 -2.22 -16.46 -10.93
C GLN A 25 -0.92 -16.70 -11.70
N GLU A 26 -0.96 -17.48 -12.78
CA GLU A 26 0.18 -17.78 -13.64
C GLU A 26 0.38 -16.75 -14.78
N ASP A 27 -0.60 -15.88 -15.03
CA ASP A 27 -0.49 -14.82 -16.04
C ASP A 27 0.49 -13.73 -15.58
N ILE A 28 1.21 -13.10 -16.52
CA ILE A 28 2.05 -11.95 -16.22
C ILE A 28 1.21 -10.66 -16.30
N PRO A 29 1.12 -9.85 -15.24
CA PRO A 29 0.37 -8.60 -15.28
C PRO A 29 1.05 -7.56 -16.19
N ALA A 30 0.28 -7.00 -17.13
CA ALA A 30 0.73 -5.90 -17.95
C ALA A 30 0.35 -4.55 -17.33
N ARG A 31 1.29 -3.59 -17.36
CA ARG A 31 1.06 -2.25 -16.83
C ARG A 31 0.01 -1.52 -17.68
N GLY A 32 -1.02 -0.98 -17.03
CA GLY A 32 -2.15 -0.30 -17.67
C GLY A 32 -3.34 -1.19 -17.99
N GLU A 33 -3.29 -2.49 -17.68
CA GLU A 33 -4.41 -3.42 -17.89
C GLU A 33 -5.22 -3.70 -16.61
N ILE A 34 -5.02 -2.85 -15.60
CA ILE A 34 -5.64 -2.96 -14.28
C ILE A 34 -6.19 -1.60 -13.90
N SER A 35 -7.43 -1.57 -13.39
CA SER A 35 -7.96 -0.44 -12.65
C SER A 35 -7.91 -0.68 -11.15
N ILE A 36 -7.69 0.38 -10.38
CA ILE A 36 -7.61 0.36 -8.93
C ILE A 36 -8.57 1.39 -8.33
N THR A 37 -9.38 0.96 -7.37
CA THR A 37 -10.17 1.87 -6.52
C THR A 37 -9.58 1.86 -5.12
N ILE A 38 -9.17 3.03 -4.63
CA ILE A 38 -8.74 3.24 -3.25
C ILE A 38 -9.93 3.79 -2.46
N TYR A 39 -10.35 3.08 -1.41
CA TYR A 39 -11.43 3.51 -0.53
C TYR A 39 -10.85 4.32 0.63
N GLY A 40 -10.74 5.63 0.39
CA GLY A 40 -10.15 6.66 1.24
C GLY A 40 -9.92 7.93 0.42
N ALA A 41 -9.96 9.11 1.05
CA ALA A 41 -9.65 10.34 0.35
C ALA A 41 -8.15 10.44 0.02
N THR A 42 -7.80 11.16 -1.06
CA THR A 42 -6.41 11.18 -1.56
C THR A 42 -5.44 11.88 -0.60
N ASP A 43 -5.94 12.85 0.17
CA ASP A 43 -5.26 13.67 1.18
C ASP A 43 -5.45 13.14 2.60
N GLU A 44 -6.16 12.03 2.78
CA GLU A 44 -6.38 11.41 4.07
C GLU A 44 -5.24 10.45 4.43
N GLY A 45 -4.54 10.76 5.52
CA GLY A 45 -3.47 9.92 6.06
C GLY A 45 -2.43 9.57 5.01
N VAL A 46 -2.32 8.29 4.67
CA VAL A 46 -1.31 7.77 3.74
C VAL A 46 -1.88 7.25 2.42
N TYR A 47 -3.18 7.44 2.16
CA TYR A 47 -3.83 6.91 0.95
C TYR A 47 -3.18 7.43 -0.34
N GLY A 48 -2.84 8.71 -0.40
CA GLY A 48 -2.13 9.30 -1.55
C GLY A 48 -0.75 8.65 -1.79
N VAL A 49 0.00 8.35 -0.71
CA VAL A 49 1.30 7.67 -0.80
C VAL A 49 1.12 6.26 -1.36
N ILE A 50 0.13 5.52 -0.86
CA ILE A 50 -0.20 4.18 -1.36
C ILE A 50 -0.57 4.23 -2.85
N GLY A 51 -1.40 5.20 -3.25
CA GLY A 51 -1.79 5.40 -4.64
C GLY A 51 -0.60 5.63 -5.57
N GLN A 52 0.40 6.40 -5.15
CA GLN A 52 1.62 6.60 -5.93
C GLN A 52 2.40 5.29 -6.13
N VAL A 53 2.48 4.44 -5.09
CA VAL A 53 3.13 3.12 -5.21
C VAL A 53 2.36 2.22 -6.17
N PHE A 54 1.03 2.17 -6.07
CA PHE A 54 0.20 1.42 -7.01
C PHE A 54 0.38 1.91 -8.44
N THR A 55 0.36 3.22 -8.70
CA THR A 55 0.63 3.79 -10.02
C THR A 55 2.01 3.40 -10.54
N PHE A 56 3.03 3.43 -9.69
CA PHE A 56 4.37 3.02 -10.09
C PHE A 56 4.41 1.55 -10.53
N LEU A 57 3.82 0.65 -9.75
CA LEU A 57 3.86 -0.79 -10.00
C LEU A 57 2.98 -1.21 -11.17
N THR A 58 1.71 -0.76 -11.21
CA THR A 58 0.71 -1.26 -12.16
C THR A 58 0.52 -0.36 -13.36
N GLY A 59 1.03 0.87 -13.32
CA GLY A 59 0.70 1.88 -14.32
C GLY A 59 -0.73 2.44 -14.21
N ALA A 60 -1.57 1.96 -13.28
CA ALA A 60 -2.88 2.54 -13.03
C ALA A 60 -2.70 3.92 -12.40
N ALA A 61 -2.96 4.99 -13.16
CA ALA A 61 -2.77 6.36 -12.71
C ALA A 61 -4.13 7.09 -12.61
N PRO A 62 -4.22 8.13 -11.77
CA PRO A 62 -5.38 9.02 -11.76
C PRO A 62 -5.37 9.92 -13.00
N LEU A 63 -5.93 11.13 -12.90
CA LEU A 63 -6.00 12.10 -14.00
C LEU A 63 -4.63 12.41 -14.64
N SER A 64 -3.55 12.26 -13.89
CA SER A 64 -2.17 12.51 -14.33
C SER A 64 -1.58 11.42 -15.24
N GLY A 65 -2.31 10.31 -15.47
CA GLY A 65 -1.80 9.21 -16.28
C GLY A 65 -1.63 9.52 -17.76
N PHE A 66 -0.78 8.72 -18.43
CA PHE A 66 -0.61 8.79 -19.87
C PHE A 66 -1.93 8.44 -20.60
N ARG A 67 -2.36 9.31 -21.51
CA ARG A 67 -3.61 9.12 -22.29
C ARG A 67 -3.56 7.90 -23.20
N GLY A 68 -2.36 7.40 -23.53
CA GLY A 68 -2.17 6.32 -24.49
C GLY A 68 -1.83 6.84 -25.89
N LEU A 69 -1.54 5.90 -26.78
CA LEU A 69 -1.38 6.11 -28.21
C LEU A 69 -2.57 5.43 -28.90
N GLY A 70 -3.59 6.22 -29.27
CA GLY A 70 -4.88 5.66 -29.68
C GLY A 70 -5.50 4.83 -28.55
N HIS A 71 -5.77 3.55 -28.82
CA HIS A 71 -6.32 2.61 -27.83
C HIS A 71 -5.25 1.88 -26.98
N ARG A 72 -3.95 2.10 -27.25
CA ARG A 72 -2.85 1.36 -26.61
C ARG A 72 -2.21 2.14 -25.47
N PHE A 73 -1.72 1.42 -24.46
CA PHE A 73 -0.89 1.94 -23.37
C PHE A 73 -1.56 3.03 -22.50
N ARG A 74 -2.89 3.13 -22.52
CA ARG A 74 -3.61 4.06 -21.65
C ARG A 74 -3.34 3.72 -20.19
N ARG A 75 -2.98 4.74 -19.41
CA ARG A 75 -2.72 4.65 -17.97
C ARG A 75 -3.56 5.64 -17.17
N LYS A 76 -4.07 6.67 -17.84
CA LYS A 76 -4.96 7.69 -17.30
C LYS A 76 -6.30 7.10 -16.83
N ASP A 77 -6.79 7.64 -15.71
CA ASP A 77 -8.12 7.35 -15.14
C ASP A 77 -8.32 5.87 -14.77
N LEU A 78 -7.23 5.16 -14.51
CA LEU A 78 -7.23 3.77 -14.06
C LEU A 78 -7.09 3.64 -12.54
N LEU A 79 -6.65 4.69 -11.84
CA LEU A 79 -6.67 4.76 -10.38
C LEU A 79 -7.60 5.86 -9.92
N ARG A 80 -8.51 5.54 -8.99
CA ARG A 80 -9.45 6.50 -8.40
C ARG A 80 -9.50 6.37 -6.89
N PHE A 81 -9.76 7.49 -6.24
CA PHE A 81 -10.03 7.57 -4.81
C PHE A 81 -11.53 7.70 -4.60
N ARG A 82 -12.05 7.03 -3.57
CA ARG A 82 -13.44 7.06 -3.14
C ARG A 82 -13.47 7.36 -1.64
N PRO A 83 -14.01 8.50 -1.18
CA PRO A 83 -14.00 8.86 0.23
C PRO A 83 -14.74 7.85 1.14
N GLU A 84 -15.64 7.06 0.57
CA GLU A 84 -16.40 6.07 1.31
C GLU A 84 -15.49 4.94 1.80
N ARG A 85 -15.35 4.82 3.13
CA ARG A 85 -14.70 3.67 3.74
C ARG A 85 -15.63 2.46 3.70
N THR A 86 -15.12 1.32 3.26
CA THR A 86 -15.90 0.06 3.23
C THR A 86 -15.92 -0.65 4.58
N GLU A 87 -14.91 -0.41 5.41
CA GLU A 87 -14.72 -1.04 6.73
C GLU A 87 -13.96 -0.05 7.64
N PRO A 88 -14.36 0.15 8.91
CA PRO A 88 -13.71 1.14 9.78
C PRO A 88 -12.26 0.81 10.12
N GLU A 89 -11.95 -0.48 10.26
CA GLU A 89 -10.65 -0.96 10.77
C GLU A 89 -9.64 -1.31 9.67
N ALA A 90 -10.05 -1.29 8.41
CA ALA A 90 -9.20 -1.65 7.27
C ALA A 90 -9.10 -0.53 6.24
N MET A 91 -7.92 -0.44 5.64
CA MET A 91 -7.72 0.27 4.38
C MET A 91 -8.09 -0.69 3.25
N SER A 92 -9.01 -0.30 2.37
CA SER A 92 -9.54 -1.16 1.32
C SER A 92 -9.15 -0.70 -0.08
N PHE A 93 -8.77 -1.67 -0.91
CA PHE A 93 -8.29 -1.44 -2.26
C PHE A 93 -8.87 -2.48 -3.22
N GLU A 94 -9.66 -2.02 -4.19
CA GLU A 94 -10.17 -2.91 -5.25
C GLU A 94 -9.21 -2.91 -6.42
N PHE A 95 -8.79 -4.09 -6.87
CA PHE A 95 -8.02 -4.28 -8.10
C PHE A 95 -8.89 -5.03 -9.09
N LYS A 96 -9.04 -4.49 -10.31
CA LYS A 96 -9.86 -5.07 -11.35
C LYS A 96 -9.11 -5.15 -12.67
N ARG A 97 -9.07 -6.35 -13.24
CA ARG A 97 -8.59 -6.64 -14.59
C ARG A 97 -9.50 -6.00 -15.63
N LEU A 98 -8.91 -5.32 -16.61
CA LEU A 98 -9.67 -4.66 -17.67
C LEU A 98 -10.09 -5.61 -18.80
N ASP A 99 -9.35 -6.70 -19.01
CA ASP A 99 -9.58 -7.67 -20.08
C ASP A 99 -10.77 -8.60 -19.81
N ASN A 100 -10.91 -9.08 -18.57
CA ASN A 100 -11.93 -10.06 -18.19
C ASN A 100 -12.84 -9.62 -17.04
N GLY A 101 -12.60 -8.43 -16.48
CA GLY A 101 -13.42 -7.87 -15.42
C GLY A 101 -13.30 -8.56 -14.06
N LYS A 102 -12.42 -9.56 -13.90
CA LYS A 102 -12.14 -10.18 -12.58
C LYS A 102 -11.65 -9.10 -11.61
N ALA A 103 -12.13 -9.16 -10.38
CA ALA A 103 -11.79 -8.19 -9.36
C ALA A 103 -11.53 -8.86 -8.02
N ILE A 104 -10.64 -8.25 -7.23
CA ILE A 104 -10.39 -8.60 -5.84
C ILE A 104 -10.50 -7.35 -4.98
N LEU A 105 -10.75 -7.55 -3.69
CA LEU A 105 -10.68 -6.55 -2.65
C LEU A 105 -9.53 -6.91 -1.70
N ALA A 106 -8.52 -6.06 -1.64
CA ALA A 106 -7.46 -6.16 -0.65
C ALA A 106 -7.82 -5.30 0.57
N LYS A 107 -7.79 -5.90 1.76
CA LYS A 107 -8.00 -5.22 3.04
C LYS A 107 -6.73 -5.27 3.85
N PHE A 108 -6.21 -4.10 4.21
CA PHE A 108 -4.99 -3.93 4.98
C PHE A 108 -5.30 -3.38 6.37
N TYR A 109 -4.78 -4.05 7.40
CA TYR A 109 -4.97 -3.74 8.81
C TYR A 109 -3.61 -3.38 9.43
N PRO A 110 -3.13 -2.11 9.32
CA PRO A 110 -1.82 -1.70 9.84
C PRO A 110 -1.59 -2.02 11.32
N GLN A 111 -2.66 -1.99 12.12
CA GLN A 111 -2.68 -2.27 13.55
C GLN A 111 -2.42 -3.75 13.90
N LEU A 112 -2.58 -4.67 12.94
CA LEU A 112 -2.38 -6.10 13.14
C LEU A 112 -0.98 -6.57 12.71
N ILE A 113 -0.11 -5.67 12.24
CA ILE A 113 1.30 -5.97 11.95
C ILE A 113 1.96 -6.41 13.27
N PRO A 114 2.65 -7.57 13.33
CA PRO A 114 3.13 -8.17 14.57
C PRO A 114 4.38 -7.45 15.12
N PHE A 115 4.15 -6.28 15.68
CA PHE A 115 5.11 -5.43 16.36
C PHE A 115 4.63 -5.21 17.79
N SER A 116 5.48 -5.47 18.80
CA SER A 116 5.01 -5.45 20.20
C SER A 116 4.52 -4.06 20.59
N VAL A 117 3.56 -3.99 21.52
CA VAL A 117 2.97 -2.73 21.97
C VAL A 117 4.06 -1.81 22.55
N GLU A 118 5.01 -2.36 23.28
CA GLU A 118 6.13 -1.63 23.87
C GLU A 118 7.00 -1.00 22.79
N LYS A 119 7.35 -1.77 21.74
CA LYS A 119 8.13 -1.25 20.61
C LYS A 119 7.35 -0.23 19.80
N ALA A 120 6.04 -0.43 19.62
CA ALA A 120 5.18 0.50 18.90
C ALA A 120 5.10 1.86 19.62
N SER A 121 4.87 1.84 20.94
CA SER A 121 4.85 3.04 21.78
C SER A 121 6.20 3.76 21.76
N ARG A 122 7.31 3.01 21.91
CA ARG A 122 8.65 3.60 21.86
C ARG A 122 8.96 4.21 20.49
N LEU A 123 8.57 3.53 19.41
CA LEU A 123 8.75 4.04 18.05
C LEU A 123 7.97 5.34 17.83
N GLN A 124 6.76 5.46 18.37
CA GLN A 124 5.96 6.68 18.27
C GLN A 124 6.62 7.85 19.03
N GLU A 125 7.05 7.62 20.27
CA GLU A 125 7.77 8.63 21.07
C GLU A 125 9.03 9.13 20.34
N LEU A 126 9.80 8.20 19.78
CA LEU A 126 11.00 8.53 19.02
C LEU A 126 10.67 9.28 17.72
N LEU A 127 9.61 8.89 17.01
CA LEU A 127 9.18 9.56 15.78
C LEU A 127 8.86 11.03 16.04
N GLU A 128 8.16 11.34 17.13
CA GLU A 128 7.88 12.73 17.51
C GLU A 128 9.17 13.53 17.71
N LYS A 129 10.15 12.96 18.43
CA LYS A 129 11.47 13.59 18.62
C LYS A 129 12.23 13.78 17.32
N ILE A 130 12.14 12.82 16.38
CA ILE A 130 12.78 12.91 15.07
C ILE A 130 12.17 14.03 14.23
N ILE A 131 10.84 14.15 14.19
CA ILE A 131 10.14 15.17 13.40
C ILE A 131 10.48 16.59 13.89
N TRP A 132 10.71 16.75 15.19
CA TRP A 132 11.04 18.04 15.81
C TRP A 132 12.55 18.26 16.01
N ASP A 133 13.41 17.47 15.37
CA ASP A 133 14.87 17.55 15.48
C ASP A 133 15.39 17.55 16.93
N ALA A 134 14.64 16.92 17.84
CA ALA A 134 14.91 16.89 19.28
C ALA A 134 15.57 15.58 19.75
N ALA A 135 15.65 14.57 18.88
CA ALA A 135 16.25 13.28 19.19
C ALA A 135 17.77 13.38 19.31
N LYS A 136 18.32 12.86 20.41
CA LYS A 136 19.77 12.66 20.57
C LYS A 136 20.27 11.56 19.62
N GLU A 137 21.57 11.52 19.36
CA GLU A 137 22.19 10.51 18.48
C GLU A 137 21.80 9.06 18.83
N GLY A 138 21.79 8.70 20.13
CA GLY A 138 21.35 7.38 20.57
C GLY A 138 19.87 7.09 20.27
N GLU A 139 19.01 8.09 20.40
CA GLU A 139 17.57 7.99 20.09
C GLU A 139 17.33 7.89 18.58
N GLN A 140 18.15 8.57 17.76
CA GLN A 140 18.11 8.45 16.30
C GLN A 140 18.47 7.04 15.85
N HIS A 141 19.54 6.46 16.40
CA HIS A 141 19.92 5.07 16.11
C HIS A 141 18.84 4.07 16.57
N GLU A 142 18.26 4.28 17.76
CA GLU A 142 17.17 3.45 18.27
C GLU A 142 15.94 3.51 17.34
N PHE A 143 15.55 4.71 16.91
CA PHE A 143 14.46 4.92 15.97
C PHE A 143 14.69 4.16 14.67
N GLN A 144 15.87 4.33 14.05
CA GLN A 144 16.22 3.65 12.81
C GLN A 144 16.14 2.13 12.96
N ASN A 145 16.64 1.58 14.08
CA ASN A 145 16.60 0.16 14.35
C ASN A 145 15.17 -0.36 14.48
N LEU A 146 14.31 0.29 15.27
CA LEU A 146 12.92 -0.11 15.44
C LEU A 146 12.11 0.04 14.14
N TRP A 147 12.35 1.12 13.40
CA TRP A 147 11.71 1.39 12.11
C TRP A 147 12.05 0.31 11.08
N MET A 148 13.34 -0.02 10.95
CA MET A 148 13.81 -1.04 10.03
C MET A 148 13.46 -2.46 10.49
N GLU A 149 13.40 -2.71 11.80
CA GLU A 149 12.84 -3.96 12.34
C GLU A 149 11.41 -4.16 11.85
N LYS A 150 10.55 -3.14 11.97
CA LYS A 150 9.16 -3.22 11.50
C LYS A 150 9.08 -3.49 9.99
N VAL A 151 9.92 -2.82 9.19
CA VAL A 151 10.01 -3.08 7.74
C VAL A 151 10.46 -4.52 7.44
N LYS A 152 11.47 -5.02 8.15
CA LYS A 152 11.98 -6.40 7.99
C LYS A 152 10.90 -7.43 8.32
N LEU A 153 10.16 -7.25 9.42
CA LEU A 153 9.06 -8.12 9.83
C LEU A 153 7.98 -8.22 8.75
N MET A 154 7.68 -7.09 8.09
CA MET A 154 6.67 -7.03 7.03
C MET A 154 7.17 -7.62 5.71
N LEU A 155 8.31 -7.15 5.20
CA LEU A 155 8.75 -7.41 3.83
C LEU A 155 9.54 -8.69 3.68
N VAL A 156 10.48 -8.93 4.60
CA VAL A 156 11.44 -10.04 4.51
C VAL A 156 10.86 -11.27 5.18
N GLU A 157 10.40 -11.12 6.43
CA GLU A 157 9.88 -12.24 7.22
C GLU A 157 8.41 -12.55 6.91
N ARG A 158 7.69 -11.59 6.30
CA ARG A 158 6.24 -11.70 6.00
C ARG A 158 5.42 -12.17 7.21
N LYS A 159 5.84 -11.77 8.41
CA LYS A 159 5.37 -12.35 9.66
C LYS A 159 3.87 -12.11 9.80
N GLY A 160 3.11 -13.19 9.87
CA GLY A 160 1.65 -13.15 10.06
C GLY A 160 0.90 -12.38 8.98
N ILE A 161 1.38 -12.34 7.73
CA ILE A 161 0.79 -11.55 6.63
C ILE A 161 -0.73 -11.74 6.49
N ASP A 162 -1.22 -12.97 6.60
CA ASP A 162 -2.65 -13.29 6.47
C ASP A 162 -3.53 -12.65 7.56
N ARG A 163 -2.93 -12.23 8.68
CA ARG A 163 -3.65 -11.55 9.77
C ARG A 163 -3.89 -10.08 9.45
N TRP A 164 -2.96 -9.43 8.75
CA TRP A 164 -2.98 -7.98 8.52
C TRP A 164 -3.17 -7.58 7.06
N LEU A 165 -3.15 -8.53 6.13
CA LEU A 165 -3.49 -8.35 4.72
C LEU A 165 -4.41 -9.49 4.27
N ARG A 166 -5.66 -9.16 3.94
CA ARG A 166 -6.64 -10.12 3.44
C ARG A 166 -6.99 -9.80 1.99
N ILE A 167 -7.04 -10.84 1.16
CA ILE A 167 -7.44 -10.72 -0.25
C ILE A 167 -8.72 -11.50 -0.46
N GLU A 168 -9.78 -10.81 -0.86
CA GLU A 168 -11.11 -11.36 -1.07
C GLU A 168 -11.48 -11.27 -2.56
N GLU A 169 -12.12 -12.30 -3.12
CA GLU A 169 -12.69 -12.21 -4.47
C GLU A 169 -13.95 -11.35 -4.46
N ARG A 170 -14.04 -10.37 -5.38
CA ARG A 170 -15.28 -9.63 -5.60
C ARG A 170 -16.11 -10.40 -6.63
N ARG A 171 -17.22 -10.99 -6.18
CA ARG A 171 -18.28 -11.46 -7.07
C ARG A 171 -19.04 -10.22 -7.56
N ASN A 172 -19.13 -10.07 -8.88
CA ASN A 172 -19.97 -9.05 -9.52
C ASN A 172 -21.45 -9.37 -9.28
#